data_AF-A0A843DP27-F1
#
_entry.id   AF-A0A843DP27-F1
#
_cell.length_a   1.000
_cell.length_b   1.000
_cell.length_c   1.000
_cell.angle_alpha   90.00
_cell.angle_beta   90.00
_cell.angle_gamma   90.00
#
_symmetry.space_group_name_H-M   'P 1'
#
loop_
_entity.id
_entity.type
_entity.pdbx_description
1 polymer ?
#
loop_
_entity_poly.entity_id
_entity_poly.type
_entity_poly.pdbx_seq_one_letter_code
_entity_poly.pdbx_strand_id
1 'polypeptide(L)'
;MGKKRFLEFKQNNPNLSNTVLSDTLKSMEKNELIEKRVSEQSTEYYLTKRGLRLNRILYELAAFGLDELECGEDGDLEIINMFKDYYANLLGISD
;
A
#
# COMPACT_ATOMS: atom_id res chain seq x y z
N MET A 1 5.25 1.80 -10.30
CA MET A 1 5.52 2.92 -9.37
C MET A 1 4.22 3.29 -8.66
N GLY A 2 4.25 3.49 -7.33
CA GLY A 2 3.04 3.75 -6.53
C GLY A 2 2.47 5.16 -6.72
N LYS A 3 1.20 5.35 -6.30
CA LYS A 3 0.53 6.65 -6.27
C LYS A 3 1.18 7.58 -5.24
N LYS A 4 1.23 8.86 -5.54
CA LYS A 4 1.95 9.86 -4.73
C LYS A 4 1.14 11.10 -4.43
N ARG A 5 0.07 11.38 -5.17
CA ARG A 5 -0.69 12.64 -5.04
C ARG A 5 -2.04 12.39 -4.39
N PHE A 6 -2.54 13.41 -3.68
CA PHE A 6 -3.83 13.34 -2.98
C PHE A 6 -4.98 12.90 -3.91
N LEU A 7 -5.04 13.50 -5.10
CA LEU A 7 -6.08 13.18 -6.09
C LEU A 7 -5.97 11.74 -6.61
N GLU A 8 -4.76 11.20 -6.74
CA GLU A 8 -4.56 9.81 -7.17
C GLU A 8 -5.05 8.83 -6.11
N PHE A 9 -4.81 9.11 -4.82
CA PHE A 9 -5.35 8.30 -3.73
C PHE A 9 -6.89 8.31 -3.72
N LYS A 10 -7.48 9.49 -3.98
CA LYS A 10 -8.93 9.66 -4.03
C LYS A 10 -9.56 8.96 -5.22
N GLN A 11 -8.93 8.98 -6.40
CA GLN A 11 -9.42 8.28 -7.59
C GLN A 11 -9.49 6.77 -7.39
N ASN A 12 -8.52 6.19 -6.67
CA ASN A 12 -8.50 4.77 -6.35
C ASN A 12 -9.50 4.38 -5.25
N ASN A 13 -9.97 5.32 -4.45
CA ASN A 13 -10.98 5.06 -3.43
C ASN A 13 -12.00 6.22 -3.38
N PRO A 14 -12.94 6.28 -4.35
CA PRO A 14 -13.85 7.42 -4.51
C PRO A 14 -14.71 7.69 -3.27
N ASN A 15 -15.03 6.63 -2.52
CA ASN A 15 -15.87 6.68 -1.32
C ASN A 15 -15.14 7.24 -0.09
N LEU A 16 -13.80 7.29 -0.10
CA LEU A 16 -13.01 7.78 1.02
C LEU A 16 -13.13 9.30 1.13
N SER A 17 -13.72 9.85 2.19
CA SER A 17 -13.90 11.31 2.33
C SER A 17 -12.57 12.08 2.32
N ASN A 18 -12.61 13.35 1.87
CA ASN A 18 -11.41 14.20 1.83
C ASN A 18 -10.83 14.43 3.24
N THR A 19 -11.70 14.53 4.25
CA THR A 19 -11.32 14.68 5.65
C THR A 19 -10.57 13.45 6.14
N VAL A 20 -11.14 12.25 5.94
CA VAL A 20 -10.50 10.99 6.37
C VAL A 20 -9.16 10.79 5.66
N LEU A 21 -9.07 11.06 4.35
CA LEU A 21 -7.80 10.96 3.63
C LEU A 21 -6.75 11.94 4.15
N SER A 22 -7.14 13.20 4.40
CA SER A 22 -6.25 14.22 4.95
C SER A 22 -5.74 13.84 6.35
N ASP A 23 -6.63 13.40 7.23
CA ASP A 23 -6.28 13.00 8.59
C ASP A 23 -5.42 11.73 8.62
N THR A 24 -5.69 10.79 7.70
CA THR A 24 -4.86 9.60 7.51
C THR A 24 -3.44 9.98 7.08
N LEU A 25 -3.28 10.83 6.06
CA LEU A 25 -1.97 11.26 5.59
C LEU A 25 -1.20 12.02 6.67
N LYS A 26 -1.85 12.92 7.41
CA LYS A 26 -1.24 13.61 8.56
C LYS A 26 -0.81 12.63 9.64
N SER A 27 -1.63 11.63 9.94
CA SER A 27 -1.30 10.59 10.92
C SER A 27 -0.10 9.75 10.46
N MET A 28 -0.09 9.33 9.19
CA MET A 28 1.03 8.57 8.61
C MET A 28 2.33 9.38 8.61
N GLU A 29 2.26 10.68 8.30
CA GLU A 29 3.41 11.60 8.36
C GLU A 29 3.90 11.78 9.80
N LYS A 30 2.98 12.04 10.75
CA LYS A 30 3.30 12.14 12.19
C LYS A 30 3.95 10.88 12.73
N ASN A 31 3.56 9.71 12.24
CA ASN A 31 4.12 8.41 12.61
C ASN A 31 5.33 8.01 11.75
N GLU A 32 5.89 8.93 10.96
CA GLU A 32 7.09 8.74 10.14
C GLU A 32 6.96 7.57 9.14
N LEU A 33 5.74 7.21 8.76
CA LEU A 33 5.50 6.19 7.74
C LEU A 33 5.65 6.79 6.34
N ILE A 34 5.29 8.06 6.19
CA ILE A 34 5.45 8.82 4.95
C ILE A 34 6.16 10.15 5.19
N GLU A 35 6.73 10.69 4.13
CA GLU A 35 7.27 12.04 4.02
C GLU A 35 6.44 12.81 3.00
N LYS A 36 5.97 14.01 3.37
CA LYS A 36 5.31 14.93 2.45
C LYS A 36 6.33 15.86 1.82
N ARG A 37 6.38 15.88 0.49
CA ARG A 37 7.24 16.77 -0.30
C ARG A 37 6.38 17.78 -1.03
N VAL A 38 6.67 19.06 -0.79
CA VAL A 38 5.97 20.18 -1.42
C VAL A 38 6.92 20.87 -2.38
N SER A 39 6.53 20.97 -3.64
CA SER A 39 7.17 21.81 -4.65
C SER A 39 6.20 22.88 -5.14
N GLU A 40 6.68 23.83 -5.95
CA GLU A 40 5.83 24.86 -6.56
C GLU A 40 4.70 24.27 -7.41
N GLN A 41 4.92 23.08 -7.98
CA GLN A 41 4.00 22.45 -8.93
C GLN A 41 3.08 21.41 -8.28
N SER A 42 3.49 20.78 -7.17
CA SER A 42 2.70 19.70 -6.59
C SER A 42 3.08 19.35 -5.16
N THR A 43 2.15 18.68 -4.47
CA THR A 43 2.40 18.00 -3.20
C THR A 43 2.37 16.49 -3.44
N GLU A 44 3.42 15.81 -2.99
CA GLU A 44 3.60 14.37 -3.16
C GLU A 44 3.96 13.70 -1.83
N TYR A 45 3.57 12.43 -1.67
CA TYR A 45 3.77 11.64 -0.46
C TYR A 45 4.60 10.41 -0.78
N TYR A 46 5.62 10.14 0.04
CA TYR A 46 6.60 9.07 -0.17
C TYR A 46 6.72 8.20 1.06
N LEU A 47 6.75 6.88 0.91
CA LEU A 47 7.06 5.99 2.04
C LEU A 47 8.49 6.26 2.55
N THR A 48 8.63 6.37 3.87
CA THR A 48 9.96 6.36 4.49
C THR A 48 10.52 4.94 4.53
N LYS A 49 11.79 4.78 4.97
CA LYS A 49 12.33 3.46 5.30
C LYS A 49 11.47 2.71 6.33
N ARG A 50 10.84 3.43 7.27
CA ARG A 50 9.94 2.84 8.28
C ARG A 50 8.61 2.43 7.65
N GLY A 51 8.02 3.28 6.81
CA GLY A 51 6.81 2.94 6.06
C GLY A 51 6.99 1.73 5.16
N LEU A 52 8.13 1.60 4.48
CA LEU A 52 8.43 0.44 3.63
C LEU A 52 8.48 -0.87 4.42
N ARG A 53 8.93 -0.86 5.69
CA ARG A 53 8.92 -2.08 6.52
C ARG A 53 7.51 -2.57 6.84
N LEU A 54 6.50 -1.70 6.80
CA LEU A 54 5.10 -2.08 6.99
C LEU A 54 4.62 -3.03 5.88
N ASN A 55 5.18 -2.93 4.67
CA ASN A 55 4.81 -3.80 3.54
C ASN A 55 4.97 -5.28 3.88
N ARG A 56 5.97 -5.65 4.71
CA ARG A 56 6.14 -7.04 5.15
C ARG A 56 4.95 -7.51 5.98
N ILE A 57 4.49 -6.71 6.94
CA ILE A 57 3.35 -7.05 7.79
C ILE A 57 2.07 -7.14 6.96
N LEU A 58 1.86 -6.19 6.04
CA LEU A 58 0.71 -6.20 5.14
C LEU A 58 0.71 -7.43 4.22
N TYR A 59 1.89 -7.87 3.76
CA TYR A 59 2.05 -9.10 3.00
C TYR A 59 1.61 -10.32 3.80
N GLU A 60 2.14 -10.52 5.01
CA GLU A 60 1.78 -11.67 5.85
C GLU A 60 0.27 -11.70 6.13
N LEU A 61 -0.34 -10.55 6.43
CA LEU A 61 -1.78 -10.43 6.62
C LEU A 61 -2.59 -10.79 5.37
N ALA A 62 -2.15 -10.32 4.20
CA ALA A 62 -2.82 -10.61 2.94
C ALA A 62 -2.66 -12.09 2.53
N ALA A 63 -1.44 -12.64 2.64
CA ALA A 63 -1.16 -14.04 2.35
C ALA A 63 -1.98 -14.98 3.23
N PHE A 64 -2.01 -14.72 4.55
CA PHE A 64 -2.85 -15.46 5.50
C PHE A 64 -4.33 -15.38 5.12
N GLY A 65 -4.85 -14.18 4.82
CA GLY A 65 -6.24 -14.01 4.43
C GLY A 65 -6.60 -14.78 3.16
N LEU A 66 -5.70 -14.82 2.17
CA LEU A 66 -5.91 -15.55 0.93
C LEU A 66 -5.89 -17.07 1.16
N ASP A 67 -4.99 -17.56 2.00
CA ASP A 67 -4.84 -19.00 2.28
C ASP A 67 -5.99 -19.54 3.16
N GLU A 68 -6.45 -18.78 4.17
CA GLU A 68 -7.45 -19.26 5.15
C GLU A 68 -8.89 -18.96 4.77
N LEU A 69 -9.15 -17.89 4.02
CA LEU A 69 -10.52 -17.50 3.67
C LEU A 69 -11.03 -18.18 2.41
N GLU A 70 -10.28 -19.16 1.85
CA GLU A 70 -10.56 -19.80 0.56
C GLU A 70 -11.07 -18.78 -0.45
N CYS A 71 -10.35 -17.64 -0.55
CA CYS A 71 -10.73 -16.57 -1.46
C CYS A 71 -10.40 -17.02 -2.89
N GLY A 72 -11.15 -18.00 -3.40
CA GLY A 72 -11.34 -18.20 -4.82
C GLY A 72 -11.61 -19.59 -5.38
N GLU A 73 -12.27 -19.59 -6.54
CA GLU A 73 -12.25 -20.71 -7.50
C GLU A 73 -10.92 -20.66 -8.30
N ASP A 74 -10.60 -21.67 -9.12
CA ASP A 74 -9.29 -21.87 -9.78
C ASP A 74 -8.62 -20.61 -10.42
N GLY A 75 -9.39 -19.59 -10.81
CA GLY A 75 -8.86 -18.32 -11.34
C GLY A 75 -8.17 -17.40 -10.32
N ASP A 76 -8.40 -17.60 -9.03
CA ASP A 76 -7.84 -16.75 -7.97
C ASP A 76 -6.42 -17.16 -7.56
N LEU A 77 -6.03 -18.43 -7.81
CA LEU A 77 -4.68 -18.93 -7.56
C LEU A 77 -3.61 -18.18 -8.37
N GLU A 78 -3.90 -17.80 -9.62
CA GLU A 78 -2.98 -16.98 -10.44
C GLU A 78 -2.79 -15.58 -9.85
N ILE A 79 -3.86 -14.96 -9.34
CA ILE A 79 -3.81 -13.63 -8.71
C ILE A 79 -3.05 -13.71 -7.39
N ILE A 80 -3.29 -14.76 -6.59
CA ILE A 80 -2.57 -15.02 -5.34
C ILE A 80 -1.08 -15.19 -5.62
N ASN A 81 -0.70 -16.00 -6.61
CA ASN A 81 0.69 -16.22 -6.97
C ASN A 81 1.36 -14.95 -7.50
N MET A 82 0.68 -14.18 -8.37
CA MET A 82 1.19 -12.89 -8.83
C MET A 82 1.39 -11.90 -7.67
N PHE A 83 0.48 -11.88 -6.69
CA PHE A 83 0.63 -11.07 -5.48
C PHE A 83 1.81 -11.53 -4.63
N LYS A 84 1.95 -12.84 -4.41
CA LYS A 84 3.05 -13.45 -3.66
C LYS A 84 4.40 -13.13 -4.31
N ASP A 85 4.52 -13.32 -5.62
CA ASP A 85 5.74 -13.03 -6.40
C ASP A 85 6.12 -11.54 -6.37
N TYR A 86 5.15 -10.65 -6.53
CA TYR A 86 5.42 -9.21 -6.49
C TYR A 86 5.99 -8.77 -5.13
N TYR A 87 5.41 -9.26 -4.03
CA TYR A 87 5.87 -8.91 -2.69
C TYR A 87 7.19 -9.61 -2.30
N ALA A 88 7.40 -10.86 -2.73
CA ALA A 88 8.68 -11.56 -2.58
C ALA A 88 9.83 -10.74 -3.20
N ASN A 89 9.64 -10.29 -4.44
CA ASN A 89 10.59 -9.43 -5.15
C ASN A 89 10.78 -8.07 -4.45
N LEU A 90 9.70 -7.43 -4.02
CA LEU A 90 9.76 -6.13 -3.34
C LEU A 90 10.50 -6.17 -2.00
N LEU A 91 10.37 -7.29 -1.28
CA LEU A 91 10.93 -7.47 0.06
C LEU A 91 12.32 -8.12 0.03
N GLY A 92 12.81 -8.59 -1.13
CA GLY A 92 14.05 -9.35 -1.25
C GLY A 92 13.97 -10.70 -0.54
N ILE A 93 12.77 -11.26 -0.44
CA ILE A 93 12.51 -12.59 0.10
C ILE A 93 12.48 -13.51 -1.13
N SER A 94 13.65 -13.95 -1.59
CA SER A 94 13.72 -15.08 -2.51
C SER A 94 13.91 -16.34 -1.68
N ASP A 95 13.12 -17.38 -1.97
CA ASP A 95 13.40 -18.76 -1.53
C ASP A 95 14.76 -19.25 -2.04
#